data_AF-A0A8A2UE85-F1
#
_entry.id   AF-A0A8A2UE85-F1
#
_cell.length_a   1.000
_cell.length_b   1.000
_cell.length_c   1.000
_cell.angle_alpha   90.00
_cell.angle_beta   90.00
_cell.angle_gamma   90.00
#
_symmetry.space_group_name_H-M   'P 1'
#
loop_
_entity.id
_entity.type
_entity.pdbx_description
1 polymer ?
#
loop_
_entity_poly.entity_id
_entity_poly.type
_entity_poly.pdbx_seq_one_letter_code
_entity_poly.pdbx_strand_id
1 'polypeptide(L)'
;MDHNPTSRTSFGCPDDLLEQLDEIADREDKSRSQKLRELVRQEVEAKGDLEGPQPILPDDERLADAYRTLHDRAHAPHKTKSRVKLETAKNKLYTNDTPKTAVLEEIIKPLEHLGYVSVYPGNQTVWVVVRPMRYTDGEDIIDEAEPVSA
;
A
#
# COMPACT_ATOMS: atom_id res chain seq x y z
N MET A 1 14.17 12.32 32.47
CA MET A 1 15.04 11.37 31.74
C MET A 1 15.70 12.14 30.62
N ASP A 2 17.02 12.05 30.52
CA ASP A 2 17.90 12.69 29.54
C ASP A 2 17.33 12.67 28.11
N HIS A 3 16.95 13.84 27.62
CA HIS A 3 16.63 14.05 26.20
C HIS A 3 17.85 14.62 25.49
N ASN A 4 18.89 13.81 25.36
CA ASN A 4 20.00 14.14 24.46
C ASN A 4 19.67 13.55 23.08
N PRO A 5 19.27 14.35 22.07
CA PRO A 5 18.95 13.82 20.75
C PRO A 5 20.23 13.28 20.10
N THR A 6 20.28 11.97 19.84
CA THR A 6 21.39 11.29 19.14
C THR A 6 21.56 11.73 17.69
N SER A 7 20.57 12.40 17.10
CA SER A 7 20.64 12.98 15.76
C SER A 7 19.67 14.14 15.61
N ARG A 8 20.09 15.18 14.88
CA ARG A 8 19.28 16.35 14.56
C ARG A 8 18.95 16.35 13.08
N THR A 9 17.67 16.24 12.76
CA THR A 9 17.16 16.36 11.39
C THR A 9 16.54 17.74 11.21
N SER A 10 16.80 18.40 10.09
CA SER A 10 16.21 19.69 9.73
C SER A 10 15.67 19.59 8.31
N PHE A 11 14.45 20.08 8.11
CA PHE A 11 13.77 20.08 6.82
C PHE A 11 12.99 21.38 6.67
N GLY A 12 12.78 21.82 5.42
CA GLY A 12 11.91 22.96 5.14
C GLY A 12 10.45 22.53 5.22
N CYS A 13 9.63 23.30 5.92
CA CYS A 13 8.20 23.11 6.01
C CYS A 13 7.52 24.47 5.78
N PRO A 14 6.49 24.56 4.92
CA PRO A 14 5.69 25.78 4.79
C PRO A 14 5.15 26.24 6.15
N ASP A 15 5.20 27.54 6.41
CA ASP A 15 4.73 28.15 7.67
C ASP A 15 3.26 27.84 7.96
N ASP A 16 2.41 27.86 6.92
CA ASP A 16 0.98 27.52 7.02
C ASP A 16 0.71 26.08 7.51
N LEU A 17 1.59 25.13 7.17
CA LEU A 17 1.50 23.76 7.68
C LEU A 17 2.08 23.61 9.09
N LEU A 18 3.10 24.41 9.43
CA LEU A 18 3.67 24.44 10.78
C LEU A 18 2.66 24.99 11.79
N GLU A 19 1.93 26.04 11.42
CA GLU A 19 0.89 26.65 12.25
C GLU A 19 -0.23 25.64 12.55
N GLN A 20 -0.74 24.94 11.53
CA GLN A 20 -1.76 23.90 11.73
C GLN A 20 -1.24 22.73 12.59
N LEU A 21 0.03 22.36 12.43
CA LEU A 21 0.64 21.32 13.24
C LEU A 21 0.78 21.74 14.71
N ASP A 22 1.09 23.01 14.97
CA ASP A 22 1.09 23.57 16.32
C ASP A 22 -0.30 23.50 16.96
N GLU A 23 -1.35 23.93 16.25
CA GLU A 23 -2.72 23.84 16.75
C GLU A 23 -3.14 22.40 17.11
N ILE A 24 -2.71 21.42 16.32
CA ILE A 24 -2.95 20.00 16.59
C ILE A 24 -2.17 19.55 17.83
N ALA A 25 -0.91 19.96 17.95
CA ALA A 25 -0.05 19.59 19.07
C ALA A 25 -0.54 20.20 20.39
N ASP A 26 -0.97 21.47 20.38
CA ASP A 26 -1.56 22.18 21.53
C ASP A 26 -2.85 21.49 22.00
N ARG A 27 -3.72 21.05 21.08
CA ARG A 27 -4.94 20.29 21.44
C ARG A 27 -4.64 18.97 22.15
N GLU A 28 -3.47 18.40 21.89
CA GLU A 28 -3.03 17.13 22.47
C GLU A 28 -2.07 17.30 23.66
N ASP A 29 -1.88 18.52 24.18
CA ASP A 29 -0.91 18.85 25.23
C ASP A 29 0.52 18.36 24.90
N LYS A 30 0.90 18.47 23.63
CA LYS A 30 2.20 18.02 23.10
C LYS A 30 2.97 19.19 22.50
N SER A 31 4.29 19.15 22.57
CA SER A 31 5.13 20.03 21.75
C SER A 31 5.13 19.58 20.29
N ARG A 32 5.30 20.52 19.36
CA ARG A 32 5.50 20.26 17.92
C ARG A 32 6.48 19.12 17.65
N SER A 33 7.62 19.12 18.35
CA SER A 33 8.66 18.11 18.19
C SER A 33 8.24 16.72 18.68
N GLN A 34 7.43 16.64 19.74
CA GLN A 34 6.86 15.38 20.21
C GLN A 34 5.83 14.84 19.22
N LYS A 35 4.97 15.71 18.67
CA LYS A 35 3.98 15.30 17.67
C LYS A 35 4.64 14.79 16.40
N LEU A 36 5.68 15.48 15.89
CA LEU A 36 6.45 15.01 14.74
C LEU A 36 7.10 13.66 14.98
N ARG A 37 7.71 13.43 16.16
CA ARG A 37 8.31 12.13 16.50
C ARG A 37 7.26 11.03 16.59
N GLU A 38 6.09 11.33 17.12
CA GLU A 38 4.98 10.38 17.19
C GLU A 38 4.46 10.02 15.79
N LEU A 39 4.27 11.01 14.91
CA LEU A 39 3.85 10.77 13.53
C LEU A 39 4.88 9.96 12.76
N VAL A 40 6.18 10.29 12.89
CA VAL A 40 7.26 9.49 12.28
C VAL A 40 7.25 8.08 12.84
N ARG A 41 7.09 7.90 14.15
CA ARG A 41 7.03 6.57 14.75
C ARG A 41 5.81 5.80 14.27
N GLN A 42 4.64 6.40 14.22
CA GLN A 42 3.42 5.76 13.73
C GLN A 42 3.54 5.37 12.26
N GLU A 43 4.11 6.24 11.43
CA GLU A 43 4.35 5.95 10.03
C GLU A 43 5.36 4.82 9.87
N VAL A 44 6.44 4.83 10.67
CA VAL A 44 7.41 3.74 10.71
C VAL A 44 6.80 2.49 11.30
N GLU A 45 5.93 2.50 12.31
CA GLU A 45 5.30 1.27 12.83
C GLU A 45 4.25 0.72 11.84
N ALA A 46 3.51 1.60 11.17
CA ALA A 46 2.53 1.23 10.16
C ALA A 46 3.17 0.66 8.88
N LYS A 47 4.40 1.07 8.56
CA LYS A 47 5.14 0.63 7.37
C LYS A 47 6.42 -0.17 7.71
N GLY A 48 6.63 -0.47 8.99
CA GLY A 48 7.94 -0.77 9.58
C GLY A 48 8.46 -2.15 9.36
N ASP A 49 7.58 -3.05 8.95
CA ASP A 49 7.99 -4.29 8.33
C ASP A 49 8.36 -4.02 6.87
N LEU A 50 9.42 -3.24 6.66
CA LEU A 50 10.14 -3.22 5.37
C LEU A 50 10.90 -4.54 5.14
N GLU A 51 11.09 -5.31 6.21
CA GLU A 51 11.64 -6.69 6.23
C GLU A 51 10.55 -7.75 6.46
N GLY A 52 9.28 -7.35 6.44
CA GLY A 52 8.17 -8.29 6.54
C GLY A 52 8.05 -9.15 5.29
N PRO A 53 7.33 -10.28 5.39
CA PRO A 53 7.11 -11.18 4.27
C PRO A 53 6.58 -10.35 3.09
N GLN A 54 7.30 -10.29 1.98
CA GLN A 54 6.93 -9.37 0.91
C GLN A 54 5.62 -9.84 0.27
N PRO A 55 4.67 -8.93 -0.01
CA PRO A 55 3.48 -9.31 -0.73
C PRO A 55 3.92 -9.89 -2.07
N ILE A 56 3.42 -11.08 -2.40
CA ILE A 56 3.59 -11.63 -3.74
C ILE A 56 2.86 -10.67 -4.68
N LEU A 57 3.62 -9.99 -5.52
CA LEU A 57 3.13 -9.04 -6.50
C LEU A 57 3.39 -9.59 -7.90
N PRO A 58 2.61 -9.16 -8.90
CA PRO A 58 2.96 -9.37 -10.31
C PRO A 58 4.37 -8.86 -10.60
N ASP A 59 5.14 -9.58 -11.43
CA ASP A 59 6.47 -9.13 -11.90
C ASP A 59 6.41 -7.80 -12.67
N ASP A 60 5.27 -7.50 -13.29
CA ASP A 60 5.05 -6.24 -13.99
C ASP A 60 4.70 -5.12 -12.98
N GLU A 61 5.56 -4.10 -12.91
CA GLU A 61 5.39 -2.95 -12.01
C GLU A 61 4.03 -2.25 -12.21
N ARG A 62 3.50 -2.21 -13.44
CA ARG A 62 2.19 -1.59 -13.70
C ARG A 62 1.07 -2.40 -13.08
N LEU A 63 1.15 -3.72 -13.18
CA LEU A 63 0.16 -4.63 -12.58
C LEU A 63 0.28 -4.65 -11.06
N ALA A 64 1.51 -4.59 -10.53
CA ALA A 64 1.76 -4.51 -9.10
C ALA A 64 1.18 -3.24 -8.47
N ASP A 65 1.40 -2.08 -9.07
CA ASP A 65 0.82 -0.82 -8.61
C ASP A 65 -0.72 -0.82 -8.69
N ALA A 66 -1.26 -1.34 -9.79
CA ALA A 66 -2.70 -1.51 -9.95
C ALA A 66 -3.31 -2.43 -8.89
N TYR A 67 -2.65 -3.56 -8.60
CA TYR A 67 -3.09 -4.49 -7.57
C TYR A 67 -3.03 -3.85 -6.17
N ARG A 68 -1.97 -3.12 -5.84
CA ARG A 68 -1.87 -2.36 -4.57
C ARG A 68 -3.01 -1.36 -4.42
N THR A 69 -3.28 -0.57 -5.46
CA THR A 69 -4.38 0.41 -5.49
C THR A 69 -5.74 -0.27 -5.29
N LEU A 70 -5.97 -1.42 -5.94
CA LEU A 70 -7.20 -2.20 -5.77
C LEU A 70 -7.30 -2.80 -4.36
N HIS A 71 -6.20 -3.31 -3.81
CA HIS A 71 -6.16 -3.94 -2.50
C HIS A 71 -6.45 -2.93 -1.39
N ASP A 72 -5.79 -1.77 -1.38
CA ASP A 72 -6.07 -0.68 -0.43
C ASP A 72 -7.57 -0.33 -0.42
N ARG A 73 -8.16 -0.21 -1.62
CA ARG A 73 -9.56 0.15 -1.73
C ARG A 73 -10.52 -0.96 -1.37
N ALA A 74 -10.15 -2.22 -1.61
CA ALA A 74 -10.96 -3.38 -1.27
C ALA A 74 -10.94 -3.65 0.24
N HIS A 75 -9.78 -3.43 0.89
CA HIS A 75 -9.52 -3.71 2.30
C HIS A 75 -9.57 -2.47 3.20
N ALA A 76 -10.11 -1.35 2.70
CA ALA A 76 -10.30 -0.16 3.51
C ALA A 76 -11.08 -0.47 4.81
N PRO A 77 -10.75 0.16 5.95
CA PRO A 77 -11.23 -0.23 7.29
C PRO A 77 -12.76 -0.15 7.46
N HIS A 78 -13.45 0.60 6.59
CA HIS A 78 -14.91 0.74 6.58
C HIS A 78 -15.64 -0.32 5.73
N LYS A 79 -14.93 -1.26 5.11
CA LYS A 79 -15.53 -2.28 4.23
C LYS A 79 -15.57 -3.66 4.88
N THR A 80 -16.75 -4.25 4.89
CA THR A 80 -16.98 -5.62 5.38
C THR A 80 -16.61 -6.70 4.35
N LYS A 81 -16.37 -6.34 3.08
CA LYS A 81 -16.10 -7.29 1.99
C LYS A 81 -15.02 -6.74 1.06
N SER A 82 -14.01 -7.55 0.77
CA SER A 82 -12.86 -7.26 -0.12
C SER A 82 -13.24 -7.21 -1.59
N ARG A 83 -14.14 -6.28 -1.95
CA ARG A 83 -14.59 -6.06 -3.32
C ARG A 83 -14.73 -4.60 -3.68
N VAL A 84 -14.52 -4.33 -4.96
CA VAL A 84 -14.65 -3.03 -5.60
C VAL A 84 -15.55 -3.17 -6.83
N LYS A 85 -16.34 -2.14 -7.14
CA LYS A 85 -17.11 -2.13 -8.39
C LYS A 85 -16.14 -1.96 -9.57
N LEU A 86 -16.41 -2.62 -10.69
CA LEU A 86 -15.57 -2.52 -11.88
C LEU A 86 -15.41 -1.07 -12.35
N GLU A 87 -16.48 -0.27 -12.36
CA GLU A 87 -16.38 1.15 -12.67
C GLU A 87 -15.50 1.93 -11.69
N THR A 88 -15.55 1.61 -10.40
CA THR A 88 -14.67 2.24 -9.41
C THR A 88 -13.21 1.86 -9.63
N ALA A 89 -12.94 0.60 -9.96
CA ALA A 89 -11.62 0.13 -10.34
C ALA A 89 -11.12 0.88 -11.59
N LYS A 90 -11.93 0.95 -12.65
CA LYS A 90 -11.62 1.71 -13.88
C LYS A 90 -11.35 3.18 -13.60
N ASN A 91 -12.12 3.82 -12.74
CA ASN A 91 -11.94 5.23 -12.38
C ASN A 91 -10.70 5.49 -11.50
N LYS A 92 -10.05 4.46 -10.95
CA LYS A 92 -8.83 4.63 -10.16
C LYS A 92 -7.57 4.18 -10.90
N LEU A 93 -7.70 3.19 -11.75
CA LEU A 93 -6.60 2.62 -12.52
C LEU A 93 -6.39 3.28 -13.88
N TYR A 94 -7.29 4.17 -14.32
CA TYR A 94 -7.06 4.88 -15.56
C TYR A 94 -5.89 5.85 -15.40
N THR A 95 -5.01 5.83 -16.39
CA THR A 95 -3.91 6.77 -16.54
C THR A 95 -3.97 7.35 -17.96
N ASN A 96 -3.10 8.32 -18.28
CA ASN A 96 -2.99 8.79 -19.66
C ASN A 96 -2.55 7.67 -20.62
N ASP A 97 -1.81 6.67 -20.12
CA ASP A 97 -1.32 5.53 -20.89
C ASP A 97 -2.37 4.41 -21.00
N THR A 98 -3.23 4.24 -20.00
CA THR A 98 -4.29 3.22 -19.99
C THR A 98 -5.68 3.85 -19.84
N PRO A 99 -6.43 4.06 -20.94
CA PRO A 99 -7.77 4.61 -20.86
C PRO A 99 -8.74 3.65 -20.16
N LYS A 100 -9.85 4.18 -19.61
CA LYS A 100 -10.86 3.39 -18.87
C LYS A 100 -11.42 2.19 -19.65
N THR A 101 -11.42 2.24 -20.98
CA THR A 101 -11.81 1.12 -21.85
C THR A 101 -10.79 -0.01 -21.78
N ALA A 102 -9.49 0.32 -21.81
CA ALA A 102 -8.36 -0.60 -21.79
C ALA A 102 -8.05 -1.17 -20.40
N VAL A 103 -8.37 -0.48 -19.31
CA VAL A 103 -8.14 -0.97 -17.92
C VAL A 103 -8.69 -2.38 -17.69
N LEU A 104 -9.84 -2.71 -18.28
CA LEU A 104 -10.40 -4.06 -18.12
C LEU A 104 -9.49 -5.12 -18.75
N GLU A 105 -8.98 -4.86 -19.95
CA GLU A 105 -8.26 -5.85 -20.74
C GLU A 105 -6.77 -5.89 -20.46
N GLU A 106 -6.16 -4.73 -20.18
CA GLU A 106 -4.73 -4.59 -19.96
C GLU A 106 -4.32 -4.69 -18.49
N ILE A 107 -5.26 -4.52 -17.56
CA ILE A 107 -4.96 -4.57 -16.12
C ILE A 107 -5.79 -5.64 -15.42
N ILE A 108 -7.12 -5.57 -15.49
CA ILE A 108 -7.99 -6.45 -14.68
C ILE A 108 -7.95 -7.90 -15.15
N LYS A 109 -8.03 -8.17 -16.46
CA LYS A 109 -7.89 -9.52 -17.02
C LYS A 109 -6.53 -10.17 -16.72
N PRO A 110 -5.37 -9.49 -16.92
CA PRO A 110 -4.09 -10.10 -16.56
C PRO A 110 -3.96 -10.34 -15.05
N LEU A 111 -4.44 -9.43 -14.20
CA LEU A 111 -4.48 -9.66 -12.74
C LEU A 111 -5.40 -10.84 -12.36
N GLU A 112 -6.49 -11.06 -13.10
CA GLU A 112 -7.37 -12.21 -12.91
C GLU A 112 -6.70 -13.51 -13.34
N HIS A 113 -6.00 -13.50 -14.48
CA HIS A 113 -5.26 -14.66 -14.99
C HIS A 113 -4.14 -15.09 -14.03
N LEU A 114 -3.45 -14.13 -13.43
CA LEU A 114 -2.43 -14.35 -12.39
C LEU A 114 -3.04 -14.72 -11.02
N GLY A 115 -4.37 -14.69 -10.88
CA GLY A 115 -5.07 -15.12 -9.67
C GLY A 115 -5.10 -14.10 -8.52
N TYR A 116 -4.71 -12.85 -8.76
CA TYR A 116 -4.73 -11.77 -7.77
C TYR A 116 -6.12 -11.16 -7.57
N VAL A 117 -6.94 -11.14 -8.63
CA VAL A 117 -8.31 -10.65 -8.58
C VAL A 117 -9.27 -11.68 -9.21
N SER A 118 -10.56 -11.51 -8.97
CA SER A 118 -11.59 -12.30 -9.63
C SER A 118 -12.77 -11.42 -9.99
N VAL A 119 -13.19 -11.49 -11.25
CA VAL A 119 -14.28 -10.68 -11.77
C VAL A 119 -15.59 -11.46 -11.65
N TYR A 120 -16.50 -10.94 -10.84
CA TYR A 120 -17.83 -11.51 -10.64
C TYR A 120 -18.89 -10.63 -11.31
N PRO A 121 -19.54 -11.09 -12.38
CA PRO A 121 -20.70 -10.40 -12.93
C PRO A 121 -21.86 -10.54 -11.94
N GLY A 122 -22.26 -9.43 -11.31
CA GLY A 122 -23.50 -9.36 -10.54
C GLY A 122 -24.67 -8.85 -11.39
N ASN A 123 -25.92 -9.07 -10.94
CA ASN A 123 -27.13 -8.70 -11.68
C ASN A 123 -27.19 -7.26 -12.23
N GLN A 124 -26.59 -6.29 -11.53
CA GLN A 124 -26.58 -4.87 -11.93
C GLN A 124 -25.18 -4.26 -11.97
N THR A 125 -24.16 -4.98 -11.50
CA THR A 125 -22.81 -4.43 -11.37
C THR A 125 -21.80 -5.54 -11.41
N VAL A 126 -20.74 -5.34 -12.19
CA VAL A 126 -19.58 -6.23 -12.19
C VAL A 126 -18.69 -5.87 -10.99
N TRP A 127 -18.36 -6.88 -10.19
CA TRP A 127 -17.53 -6.75 -9.00
C TRP A 127 -16.14 -7.31 -9.27
N VAL A 128 -15.12 -6.57 -8.88
CA VAL A 128 -13.74 -7.05 -8.79
C VAL A 128 -13.50 -7.43 -7.34
N VAL A 129 -13.39 -8.73 -7.07
CA VAL A 129 -13.00 -9.26 -5.77
C VAL A 129 -11.48 -9.31 -5.75
N VAL A 130 -10.88 -8.61 -4.80
CA VAL A 130 -9.43 -8.57 -4.66
C VAL A 130 -9.05 -9.62 -3.65
N ARG A 131 -8.16 -10.55 -4.01
CA ARG A 131 -7.67 -11.52 -3.03
C ARG A 131 -6.80 -10.80 -2.01
N PRO A 132 -6.84 -11.23 -0.73
CA PRO A 132 -5.92 -10.70 0.27
C PRO A 132 -4.49 -10.92 -0.20
N MET A 133 -3.63 -9.91 0.01
CA MET A 133 -2.21 -10.03 -0.26
C MET A 133 -1.67 -11.27 0.46
N ARG A 134 -1.10 -12.18 -0.34
CA ARG A 134 -0.31 -13.29 0.18
C ARG A 134 1.07 -12.75 0.43
N TYR A 135 1.54 -12.96 1.64
CA TYR A 135 2.89 -12.60 2.01
C TYR A 135 3.75 -13.87 1.88
N THR A 136 4.95 -13.73 1.32
CA THR A 136 5.95 -14.80 1.33
C THR A 136 6.45 -14.93 2.76
N ASP A 137 5.89 -15.87 3.53
CA ASP A 137 6.46 -16.24 4.83
C ASP A 137 7.98 -16.41 4.62
N GLY A 138 8.80 -15.69 5.40
CA GLY A 138 10.23 -15.46 5.12
C GLY A 138 11.12 -16.71 5.17
N GLU A 139 10.55 -17.91 5.02
CA GLU A 139 11.20 -19.21 4.96
C GLU A 139 10.93 -19.86 3.60
N ASP A 140 11.63 -19.44 2.54
CA ASP A 140 12.13 -20.35 1.47
C ASP A 140 13.01 -19.55 0.48
N ILE A 141 14.16 -19.07 0.95
CA ILE A 141 15.32 -18.90 0.08
C ILE A 141 16.32 -19.96 0.53
N ILE A 142 16.03 -21.23 0.20
CA ILE A 142 17.09 -22.22 0.16
C ILE A 142 17.97 -21.81 -1.03
N ASP A 143 19.06 -21.12 -0.71
CA ASP A 143 20.21 -20.98 -1.59
C ASP A 143 20.59 -22.41 -2.01
N GLU A 144 20.25 -22.80 -3.24
CA GLU A 144 20.80 -23.98 -3.88
C GLU A 144 22.30 -23.73 -4.10
N ALA A 145 23.07 -23.84 -3.02
CA ALA A 145 24.51 -23.94 -3.09
C ALA A 145 24.84 -25.25 -3.81
N GLU A 146 25.38 -25.07 -5.01
CA GLU A 146 25.82 -26.08 -5.95
C GLU A 146 26.54 -27.27 -5.29
N PRO A 147 26.38 -28.50 -5.82
CA PRO A 147 27.10 -29.66 -5.33
C PRO A 147 28.59 -29.52 -5.67
N VAL A 148 29.42 -29.30 -4.66
CA VAL A 148 30.88 -29.48 -4.78
C VAL A 148 31.16 -30.95 -5.08
N SER A 149 31.31 -31.24 -6.37
CA SER A 149 31.83 -32.50 -6.87
C SER A 149 33.35 -32.48 -6.85
N ALA A 150 33.89 -33.57 -6.29
CA ALA A 150 35.25 -34.11 -6.39
C ALA A 150 36.39 -33.41 -5.61
#